data_AF-A0A9R1S741-F1
#
_entry.id   AF-A0A9R1S741-F1
#
_cell.length_a   1.000
_cell.length_b   1.000
_cell.length_c   1.000
_cell.angle_alpha   90.00
_cell.angle_beta   90.00
_cell.angle_gamma   90.00
#
_symmetry.space_group_name_H-M   'P 1'
#
loop_
_entity.id
_entity.type
_entity.pdbx_description
1 polymer ?
#
loop_
_entity_poly.entity_id
_entity_poly.type
_entity_poly.pdbx_seq_one_letter_code
_entity_poly.pdbx_strand_id
1 'polypeptide(L)'
;MPACAQCSLHQNRMAESVDPSKLMKSWSIWPSTIEGAGPAYDIEEAFRRLPLPYADQEFNIDPIKEELESVTKPPPYVHLKHNVYFVKKKCDGDAIEAKCSDCDPPLTCQIRCSCRSVSISCSQACKCSNKCTNRPFRREKRIGVVKTQHCGWGAIALETIEEGDFVIEFVGEVIDGARCEERLQDMRQRRDKNFYMCKVNNNFIIDATFRGNDCRFFNHSCRPNCQLENWQVSGKTRLGVFSLQGIRVGEPLTYNYSFEQHFGPQTECFCGAENCRGKL
;
A
#
# COMPACT_ATOMS: atom_id res chain seq x y z
N MET A 1 -40.01 28.54 -28.97
CA MET A 1 -39.37 29.13 -30.17
C MET A 1 -38.98 30.56 -29.85
N PRO A 2 -37.88 31.12 -30.39
CA PRO A 2 -37.35 30.95 -31.75
C PRO A 2 -36.33 29.79 -31.82
N ALA A 3 -36.27 28.91 -32.83
CA ALA A 3 -36.15 29.04 -34.30
C ALA A 3 -34.82 29.70 -34.73
N CYS A 4 -34.08 29.34 -35.78
CA CYS A 4 -33.84 28.16 -36.62
C CYS A 4 -32.95 28.70 -37.78
N ALA A 5 -31.88 27.98 -38.12
CA ALA A 5 -31.16 27.82 -39.41
C ALA A 5 -31.08 28.95 -40.46
N GLN A 6 -29.86 29.14 -41.02
CA GLN A 6 -29.48 28.87 -42.43
C GLN A 6 -28.05 29.43 -42.68
N CYS A 7 -27.06 28.58 -42.98
CA CYS A 7 -26.68 28.03 -44.30
C CYS A 7 -25.75 28.92 -45.14
N SER A 8 -24.62 28.33 -45.58
CA SER A 8 -24.01 28.34 -46.94
C SER A 8 -22.47 28.37 -46.84
N LEU A 9 -21.76 27.25 -47.07
CA LEU A 9 -21.20 26.79 -48.37
C LEU A 9 -20.14 27.79 -48.89
N HIS A 10 -18.85 27.47 -49.01
CA HIS A 10 -18.16 26.57 -49.95
C HIS A 10 -16.63 26.84 -49.75
N GLN A 11 -15.61 26.04 -50.07
CA GLN A 11 -15.37 24.70 -50.61
C GLN A 11 -13.82 24.53 -50.61
N ASN A 12 -13.35 23.27 -50.66
CA ASN A 12 -12.03 22.80 -51.17
C ASN A 12 -10.78 23.01 -50.27
N ARG A 13 -9.85 22.06 -50.12
CA ARG A 13 -9.61 20.73 -50.74
C ARG A 13 -8.55 19.95 -49.92
N MET A 14 -8.75 18.63 -49.83
CA MET A 14 -7.80 17.52 -50.01
C MET A 14 -6.52 17.39 -49.14
N ALA A 15 -6.44 16.26 -48.44
CA ALA A 15 -5.38 15.22 -48.49
C ALA A 15 -5.33 14.51 -47.12
N GLU A 16 -6.07 13.42 -46.94
CA GLU A 16 -5.70 12.02 -47.20
C GLU A 16 -5.45 11.28 -45.87
N SER A 17 -6.32 10.31 -45.64
CA SER A 17 -6.35 9.35 -44.53
C SER A 17 -5.31 8.25 -44.74
N VAL A 18 -4.51 7.94 -43.72
CA VAL A 18 -3.66 6.75 -43.71
C VAL A 18 -4.20 5.74 -42.70
N ASP A 19 -4.49 4.56 -43.24
CA ASP A 19 -5.01 3.34 -42.62
C ASP A 19 -4.03 2.73 -41.58
N PRO A 20 -4.49 2.35 -40.36
CA PRO A 20 -3.67 1.73 -39.33
C PRO A 20 -3.18 0.29 -39.61
N SER A 21 -3.43 -0.29 -40.79
CA SER A 21 -3.07 -1.68 -41.10
C SER A 21 -1.62 -1.93 -41.57
N LYS A 22 -0.72 -0.93 -41.54
CA LYS A 22 0.69 -1.06 -41.97
C LYS A 22 1.70 -0.48 -40.99
N LEU A 23 2.13 -1.27 -40.00
CA LEU A 23 3.44 -1.13 -39.33
C LEU A 23 3.86 -2.39 -38.53
N MET A 24 3.77 -3.57 -39.15
CA MET A 24 4.59 -4.73 -38.75
C MET A 24 5.92 -4.65 -39.49
N LYS A 25 6.98 -4.24 -38.80
CA LYS A 25 8.34 -4.29 -39.32
C LYS A 25 8.97 -5.63 -38.94
N SER A 26 9.08 -6.48 -39.97
CA SER A 26 9.96 -7.64 -40.06
C SER A 26 11.41 -7.26 -39.68
N TRP A 27 12.02 -8.03 -38.77
CA TRP A 27 13.47 -8.11 -38.61
C TRP A 27 13.87 -9.54 -38.98
N SER A 28 14.46 -9.67 -40.16
CA SER A 28 15.02 -10.92 -40.69
C SER A 28 16.45 -11.07 -40.19
N ILE A 29 16.73 -12.08 -39.37
CA ILE A 29 18.08 -12.53 -39.05
C ILE A 29 18.11 -14.05 -39.19
N TRP A 30 18.15 -14.57 -40.42
CA TRP A 30 18.65 -15.91 -40.69
C TRP A 30 19.40 -15.90 -42.03
N PRO A 31 20.61 -16.48 -42.11
CA PRO A 31 21.39 -16.51 -43.34
C PRO A 31 20.73 -17.43 -44.37
N SER A 32 20.60 -16.91 -45.58
CA SER A 32 20.34 -17.64 -46.81
C SER A 32 21.49 -18.62 -47.10
N THR A 33 21.19 -19.93 -47.13
CA THR A 33 21.52 -20.88 -48.21
C THR A 33 21.21 -22.31 -47.77
N ILE A 34 20.15 -22.91 -48.33
CA ILE A 34 20.15 -24.31 -48.77
C ILE A 34 19.40 -24.32 -50.11
N GLU A 35 20.13 -24.46 -51.20
CA GLU A 35 19.58 -24.72 -52.52
C GLU A 35 19.03 -26.15 -52.58
N GLY A 36 17.85 -26.33 -53.18
CA GLY A 36 17.34 -27.64 -53.60
C GLY A 36 16.35 -28.33 -52.67
N ALA A 37 15.15 -27.78 -52.50
CA ALA A 37 13.98 -28.56 -52.08
C ALA A 37 12.70 -28.00 -52.73
N GLY A 38 12.08 -28.78 -53.61
CA GLY A 38 10.76 -28.45 -54.17
C GLY A 38 9.66 -28.43 -53.11
N PRO A 39 8.47 -27.89 -53.43
CA PRO A 39 7.37 -27.72 -52.47
C PRO A 39 6.96 -29.06 -51.84
N ALA A 40 6.73 -29.06 -50.52
CA ALA A 40 6.16 -30.21 -49.83
C ALA A 40 4.66 -30.33 -50.17
N TYR A 41 4.20 -31.53 -50.51
CA TYR A 41 2.82 -31.77 -50.95
C TYR A 41 1.86 -32.15 -49.82
N ASP A 42 2.37 -32.37 -48.60
CA ASP A 42 1.57 -32.48 -47.38
C ASP A 42 2.34 -31.99 -46.14
N ILE A 43 1.61 -31.86 -45.03
CA ILE A 43 2.11 -31.33 -43.76
C ILE A 43 3.15 -32.26 -43.12
N GLU A 44 3.03 -33.57 -43.28
CA GLU A 44 3.91 -34.55 -42.66
C GLU A 44 5.30 -34.55 -43.34
N GLU A 45 5.32 -34.42 -44.66
CA GLU A 45 6.52 -34.23 -45.48
C GLU A 45 7.25 -32.93 -45.11
N ALA A 46 6.51 -31.85 -44.82
CA ALA A 46 7.08 -30.58 -44.37
C ALA A 46 7.75 -30.72 -42.99
N PHE A 47 7.12 -31.44 -42.05
CA PHE A 47 7.67 -31.66 -40.71
C PHE A 47 8.97 -32.46 -40.71
N ARG A 48 9.13 -33.44 -41.61
CA ARG A 48 10.37 -34.24 -41.71
C ARG A 48 11.55 -33.48 -42.31
N ARG A 49 11.29 -32.43 -43.09
CA ARG A 49 12.33 -31.60 -43.72
C ARG A 49 12.79 -30.43 -42.86
N LEU A 50 12.16 -30.21 -41.71
CA LEU A 50 12.64 -29.24 -40.74
C LEU A 50 13.98 -29.74 -40.17
N PRO A 51 15.04 -28.92 -40.18
CA PRO A 51 16.30 -29.29 -39.57
C PRO A 51 16.06 -29.45 -38.06
N LEU A 52 15.99 -30.70 -37.59
CA LEU A 52 15.97 -31.01 -36.18
C LEU A 52 17.41 -30.89 -35.64
N PRO A 53 17.70 -29.98 -34.70
CA PRO A 53 19.00 -29.92 -34.07
C PRO A 53 19.15 -31.13 -33.13
N TYR A 54 19.90 -32.14 -33.56
CA TYR A 54 20.62 -33.07 -32.68
C TYR A 54 21.88 -32.31 -32.20
N ALA A 55 22.34 -32.30 -30.95
CA ALA A 55 21.96 -32.95 -29.71
C ALA A 55 22.57 -32.18 -28.52
N ASP A 56 22.09 -32.51 -27.32
CA ASP A 56 22.72 -32.31 -26.01
C ASP A 56 22.92 -30.88 -25.50
N GLN A 57 21.82 -30.15 -25.34
CA GLN A 57 21.66 -29.27 -24.18
C GLN A 57 20.26 -29.51 -23.63
N GLU A 58 20.18 -30.36 -22.60
CA GLU A 58 19.03 -30.45 -21.72
C GLU A 58 18.56 -29.03 -21.37
N PHE A 59 17.24 -28.83 -21.39
CA PHE A 59 16.60 -27.64 -20.85
C PHE A 59 16.95 -27.49 -19.36
N ASN A 60 18.14 -26.99 -19.07
CA ASN A 60 18.51 -26.60 -17.73
C ASN A 60 18.00 -25.18 -17.51
N ILE A 61 16.68 -25.03 -17.51
CA ILE A 61 16.06 -23.99 -16.70
C ILE A 61 16.16 -24.55 -15.29
N ASP A 62 17.27 -24.29 -14.60
CA ASP A 62 17.35 -24.44 -13.15
C ASP A 62 16.14 -23.67 -12.56
N PRO A 63 15.10 -24.30 -11.97
CA PRO A 63 13.97 -23.55 -11.40
C PRO A 63 14.34 -22.88 -10.07
N ILE A 64 15.63 -22.83 -9.71
CA ILE A 64 16.12 -22.50 -8.37
C ILE A 64 17.42 -21.68 -8.43
N LYS A 65 17.53 -20.73 -9.37
CA LYS A 65 18.64 -19.76 -9.36
C LYS A 65 18.28 -18.29 -9.50
N GLU A 66 17.00 -17.96 -9.69
CA GLU A 66 16.53 -16.56 -9.58
C GLU A 66 16.05 -16.19 -8.16
N GLU A 67 15.84 -17.14 -7.24
CA GLU A 67 15.32 -16.84 -5.89
C GLU A 67 16.39 -16.42 -4.86
N LEU A 68 17.67 -16.41 -5.22
CA LEU A 68 18.76 -15.94 -4.35
C LEU A 68 19.51 -14.73 -4.93
N GLU A 69 18.85 -13.98 -5.82
CA GLU A 69 19.27 -12.61 -6.13
C GLU A 69 18.50 -11.66 -5.21
N SER A 70 19.25 -10.82 -4.49
CA SER A 70 18.78 -9.86 -3.51
C SER A 70 17.46 -9.19 -3.93
N VAL A 71 16.33 -9.60 -3.34
CA VAL A 71 15.08 -8.86 -3.45
C VAL A 71 15.31 -7.52 -2.74
N THR A 72 15.75 -6.51 -3.50
CA THR A 72 16.14 -5.19 -2.98
C THR A 72 14.94 -4.32 -2.64
N LYS A 73 13.73 -4.70 -3.06
CA LYS A 73 12.50 -3.92 -2.86
C LYS A 73 11.31 -4.79 -2.46
N PRO A 74 10.39 -4.29 -1.62
CA PRO A 74 9.17 -5.02 -1.28
C PRO A 74 8.25 -5.21 -2.49
N PRO A 75 7.28 -6.15 -2.41
CA PRO A 75 6.25 -6.30 -3.43
C PRO A 75 5.55 -4.96 -3.71
N PRO A 76 5.19 -4.68 -4.97
CA PRO A 76 4.60 -3.39 -5.35
C PRO A 76 3.24 -3.15 -4.68
N TYR A 77 3.00 -1.91 -4.27
CA TYR A 77 1.72 -1.41 -3.79
C TYR A 77 1.57 0.05 -4.21
N VAL A 78 0.34 0.56 -4.19
CA VAL A 78 0.06 1.96 -4.49
C VAL A 78 0.23 2.79 -3.22
N HIS A 79 1.20 3.70 -3.21
CA HIS A 79 1.41 4.59 -2.07
C HIS A 79 0.24 5.58 -1.92
N LEU A 80 -0.33 5.69 -0.72
CA LEU A 80 -1.40 6.61 -0.37
C LEU A 80 -0.93 7.61 0.68
N LYS A 81 -1.36 8.87 0.53
CA LYS A 81 -1.23 9.89 1.58
C LYS A 81 -2.41 9.90 2.56
N HIS A 82 -3.58 9.44 2.10
CA HIS A 82 -4.84 9.44 2.85
C HIS A 82 -5.69 8.23 2.47
N ASN A 83 -6.59 7.85 3.38
CA ASN A 83 -7.57 6.79 3.17
C ASN A 83 -8.44 6.99 1.93
N VAL A 84 -8.70 5.89 1.20
CA VAL A 84 -9.65 5.83 0.08
C VAL A 84 -10.88 5.06 0.53
N TYR A 85 -12.06 5.70 0.50
CA TYR A 85 -13.29 5.12 1.04
C TYR A 85 -14.10 4.40 -0.04
N PHE A 86 -14.32 3.09 0.13
CA PHE A 86 -15.20 2.29 -0.74
C PHE A 86 -16.61 2.12 -0.14
N VAL A 87 -16.73 2.34 1.16
CA VAL A 87 -18.00 2.44 1.87
C VAL A 87 -18.66 3.79 1.64
N LYS A 88 -19.98 3.80 1.43
CA LYS A 88 -20.75 5.05 1.43
C LYS A 88 -20.61 5.68 2.82
N LYS A 89 -20.01 6.88 2.89
CA LYS A 89 -20.03 7.66 4.12
C LYS A 89 -21.48 7.81 4.58
N LYS A 90 -21.85 7.21 5.71
CA LYS A 90 -22.73 7.97 6.60
C LYS A 90 -21.91 9.18 6.97
N CYS A 91 -22.33 10.36 6.53
CA CYS A 91 -21.76 11.58 7.05
C CYS A 91 -21.96 11.50 8.57
N ASP A 92 -20.89 11.22 9.29
CA ASP A 92 -20.88 11.48 10.73
C ASP A 92 -21.30 12.95 10.84
N GLY A 93 -22.38 13.17 11.58
CA GLY A 93 -23.06 14.47 11.65
C GLY A 93 -22.09 15.61 11.94
N ASP A 94 -22.47 16.80 11.47
CA ASP A 94 -21.79 18.09 11.61
C ASP A 94 -20.42 18.02 12.31
N ALA A 95 -19.35 18.07 11.49
CA ALA A 95 -17.98 18.03 11.94
C ALA A 95 -17.79 18.91 13.18
N ILE A 96 -17.63 18.27 14.35
CA ILE A 96 -17.33 18.98 15.58
C ILE A 96 -15.93 19.58 15.40
N GLU A 97 -15.88 20.84 14.97
CA GLU A 97 -14.66 21.62 15.02
C GLU A 97 -14.29 21.79 16.49
N ALA A 98 -13.38 20.94 16.96
CA ALA A 98 -12.90 20.99 18.33
C ALA A 98 -12.16 22.32 18.57
N LYS A 99 -12.90 23.30 19.10
CA LYS A 99 -12.36 24.52 19.67
C LYS A 99 -11.86 24.17 21.05
N CYS A 100 -10.54 24.03 21.20
CA CYS A 100 -9.94 23.79 22.51
C CYS A 100 -10.22 24.98 23.42
N SER A 101 -11.11 24.80 24.40
CA SER A 101 -11.53 25.85 25.33
C SER A 101 -10.47 26.14 26.40
N ASP A 102 -9.76 25.10 26.85
CA ASP A 102 -8.94 25.10 28.07
C ASP A 102 -7.43 25.30 27.82
N CYS A 103 -7.05 25.75 26.63
CA CYS A 103 -5.66 26.09 26.36
C CYS A 103 -5.38 27.52 26.85
N ASP A 104 -4.91 27.64 28.09
CA ASP A 104 -4.35 28.88 28.62
C ASP A 104 -2.88 29.04 28.17
N PRO A 105 -2.54 30.09 27.42
CA PRO A 105 -1.13 30.43 27.15
C PRO A 105 -0.39 30.58 28.49
N PRO A 106 0.80 29.97 28.68
CA PRO A 106 1.75 29.49 27.68
C PRO A 106 1.65 27.99 27.31
N LEU A 107 0.65 27.26 27.82
CA LEU A 107 0.56 25.80 27.64
C LEU A 107 0.12 25.46 26.20
N THR A 108 1.04 24.94 25.40
CA THR A 108 0.88 24.64 23.97
C THR A 108 0.06 23.38 23.68
N CYS A 109 -1.12 23.20 24.28
CA CYS A 109 -1.97 22.00 24.15
C CYS A 109 -1.18 20.68 24.32
N GLN A 110 -0.34 20.62 25.36
CA GLN A 110 0.46 19.45 25.71
C GLN A 110 -0.44 18.38 26.40
N ILE A 111 0.04 17.74 27.46
CA ILE A 111 -0.63 16.60 28.11
C ILE A 111 -1.99 16.92 28.74
N ARG A 112 -2.20 18.16 29.22
CA ARG A 112 -3.46 18.61 29.87
C ARG A 112 -4.50 19.18 28.91
N CYS A 113 -4.34 19.00 27.60
CA CYS A 113 -5.31 19.49 26.64
C CYS A 113 -6.57 18.60 26.65
N SER A 114 -7.73 19.20 26.92
CA SER A 114 -9.02 18.49 26.95
C SER A 114 -9.37 17.81 25.63
N CYS A 115 -8.88 18.31 24.49
CA CYS A 115 -9.02 17.62 23.21
C CYS A 115 -8.10 16.39 23.12
N ARG A 116 -6.85 16.51 23.59
CA ARG A 116 -5.86 15.41 23.57
C ARG A 116 -6.31 14.23 24.44
N SER A 117 -6.86 14.51 25.63
CA SER A 117 -7.30 13.46 26.56
C SER A 117 -8.42 12.57 26.02
N VAL A 118 -9.12 13.01 24.97
CA VAL A 118 -10.16 12.24 24.27
C VAL A 118 -9.78 11.92 22.83
N SER A 119 -8.49 12.00 22.48
CA SER A 119 -7.95 11.72 21.14
C SER A 119 -8.61 12.54 20.02
N ILE A 120 -8.88 13.81 20.29
CA ILE A 120 -9.37 14.78 19.30
C ILE A 120 -8.24 15.76 18.96
N SER A 121 -7.92 15.87 17.67
CA SER A 121 -6.96 16.87 17.18
C SER A 121 -7.58 18.26 17.24
N CYS A 122 -6.83 19.22 17.77
CA CYS A 122 -7.25 20.63 17.79
C CYS A 122 -7.42 21.17 16.36
N SER A 123 -8.51 21.89 16.11
CA SER A 123 -8.71 22.58 14.82
C SER A 123 -7.76 23.77 14.67
N GLN A 124 -7.70 24.37 13.47
CA GLN A 124 -6.94 25.60 13.20
C GLN A 124 -7.37 26.77 14.11
N ALA A 125 -8.63 26.78 14.56
CA ALA A 125 -9.22 27.79 15.42
C ALA A 125 -8.81 27.70 16.91
N CYS A 126 -7.93 26.77 17.29
CA CYS A 126 -7.37 26.69 18.64
C CYS A 126 -6.65 27.98 19.04
N LYS A 127 -6.82 28.43 20.30
CA LYS A 127 -6.19 29.65 20.84
C LYS A 127 -4.65 29.62 20.78
N CYS A 128 -4.04 28.42 20.81
CA CYS A 128 -2.60 28.23 20.64
C CYS A 128 -2.08 28.51 19.21
N SER A 129 -2.97 28.72 18.24
CA SER A 129 -2.64 28.99 16.84
C SER A 129 -1.61 27.98 16.28
N ASN A 130 -0.50 28.44 15.71
CA ASN A 130 0.54 27.59 15.13
C ASN A 130 1.39 26.85 16.16
N LYS A 131 1.44 27.32 17.42
CA LYS A 131 2.20 26.69 18.51
C LYS A 131 1.47 25.49 19.13
N CYS A 132 0.23 25.20 18.72
CA CYS A 132 -0.52 24.05 19.22
C CYS A 132 0.21 22.72 18.90
N THR A 133 0.55 21.95 19.94
CA THR A 133 1.16 20.62 19.80
C THR A 133 0.13 19.51 19.62
N ASN A 134 -1.15 19.75 19.92
CA ASN A 134 -2.25 18.79 19.73
C ASN A 134 -2.79 18.77 18.29
N ARG A 135 -1.88 18.69 17.33
CA ARG A 135 -2.19 18.51 15.90
C ARG A 135 -1.24 17.43 15.33
N PRO A 136 -1.32 16.18 15.82
CA PRO A 136 -0.29 15.16 15.58
C PRO A 136 -0.12 14.81 14.09
N PHE A 137 -1.22 14.73 13.33
CA PHE A 137 -1.25 14.35 11.90
C PHE A 137 -0.71 15.41 10.92
N ARG A 138 0.13 16.33 11.39
CA ARG A 138 0.74 17.39 10.56
C ARG A 138 1.98 16.93 9.82
N ARG A 139 2.78 16.08 10.46
CA ARG A 139 4.07 15.63 9.95
C ARG A 139 4.31 14.19 10.37
N GLU A 140 4.43 13.31 9.39
CA GLU A 140 4.87 11.93 9.61
C GLU A 140 6.38 11.91 9.86
N LYS A 141 6.83 10.88 10.57
CA LYS A 141 8.25 10.62 10.80
C LYS A 141 8.88 9.96 9.58
N ARG A 142 10.19 10.13 9.42
CA ARG A 142 10.93 9.45 8.35
C ARG A 142 11.13 7.97 8.68
N ILE A 143 10.68 7.10 7.78
CA ILE A 143 10.70 5.65 7.93
C ILE A 143 11.51 5.04 6.78
N GLY A 144 12.28 4.00 7.09
CA GLY A 144 13.01 3.20 6.11
C GLY A 144 12.43 1.79 6.06
N VAL A 145 12.32 1.22 4.87
CA VAL A 145 11.86 -0.16 4.68
C VAL A 145 13.07 -1.06 4.44
N VAL A 146 13.19 -2.12 5.24
CA VAL A 146 14.35 -3.02 5.25
C VAL A 146 13.92 -4.48 5.21
N LYS A 147 14.76 -5.34 4.63
CA LYS A 147 14.54 -6.79 4.69
C LYS A 147 14.96 -7.30 6.08
N THR A 148 14.07 -8.06 6.72
CA THR A 148 14.33 -8.72 8.00
C THR A 148 14.70 -10.19 7.78
N GLN A 149 15.30 -10.82 8.79
CA GLN A 149 15.74 -12.22 8.71
C GLN A 149 14.56 -13.21 8.66
N HIS A 150 13.51 -12.97 9.45
CA HIS A 150 12.42 -13.95 9.66
C HIS A 150 11.01 -13.43 9.33
N CYS A 151 10.80 -12.11 9.31
CA CYS A 151 9.47 -11.49 9.20
C CYS A 151 9.20 -10.86 7.83
N GLY A 152 10.00 -11.21 6.81
CA GLY A 152 9.89 -10.56 5.50
C GLY A 152 10.43 -9.14 5.53
N TRP A 153 9.60 -8.15 5.17
CA TRP A 153 9.98 -6.74 5.18
C TRP A 153 9.59 -6.06 6.49
N GLY A 154 10.38 -5.09 6.93
CA GLY A 154 10.22 -4.37 8.19
C GLY A 154 10.41 -2.87 8.02
N ALA A 155 10.00 -2.10 9.02
CA ALA A 155 10.20 -0.66 9.10
C ALA A 155 11.23 -0.29 10.18
N ILE A 156 12.07 0.70 9.89
CA ILE A 156 13.03 1.31 10.84
C ILE A 156 12.86 2.82 10.89
N ALA A 157 13.23 3.44 12.01
CA ALA A 157 13.25 4.90 12.13
C ALA A 157 14.45 5.51 11.37
N LEU A 158 14.22 6.57 10.59
CA LEU A 158 15.29 7.36 9.94
C LEU A 158 15.52 8.73 10.61
N GLU A 159 14.83 8.98 11.71
CA GLU A 159 15.05 10.10 12.62
C GLU A 159 14.74 9.66 14.05
N THR A 160 15.23 10.40 15.05
CA THR A 160 14.85 10.15 16.45
C THR A 160 13.37 10.48 16.65
N ILE A 161 12.67 9.61 17.37
CA ILE A 161 11.24 9.74 17.70
C ILE A 161 11.13 9.79 19.22
N GLU A 162 10.47 10.82 19.75
CA GLU A 162 10.26 10.97 21.20
C GLU A 162 9.07 10.12 21.66
N GLU A 163 8.96 9.86 22.96
CA GLU A 163 7.77 9.21 23.53
C GLU A 163 6.50 10.02 23.26
N GLY A 164 5.43 9.35 22.82
CA GLY A 164 4.15 9.97 22.49
C GLY A 164 4.11 10.69 21.14
N ASP A 165 5.21 10.69 20.37
CA ASP A 165 5.22 11.27 19.03
C ASP A 165 4.31 10.49 18.08
N PHE A 166 3.62 11.24 17.20
CA PHE A 166 2.98 10.67 16.03
C PHE A 166 4.05 10.22 15.03
N VAL A 167 3.96 8.95 14.61
CA VAL A 167 4.91 8.30 13.71
C VAL A 167 4.40 8.34 12.27
N ILE A 168 3.27 7.71 11.98
CA ILE A 168 2.69 7.62 10.64
C ILE A 168 1.19 7.34 10.75
N GLU A 169 0.39 7.75 9.76
CA GLU A 169 -1.01 7.31 9.70
C GLU A 169 -1.10 5.89 9.11
N PHE A 170 -1.93 5.03 9.69
CA PHE A 170 -2.29 3.77 9.06
C PHE A 170 -3.33 4.06 7.97
N VAL A 171 -2.90 4.08 6.70
CA VAL A 171 -3.76 4.38 5.55
C VAL A 171 -3.96 3.18 4.64
N GLY A 172 -5.14 3.13 4.01
CA GLY A 172 -5.49 2.12 3.03
C GLY A 172 -6.86 2.34 2.41
N GLU A 173 -7.42 1.25 1.87
CA GLU A 173 -8.79 1.21 1.39
C GLU A 173 -9.74 0.97 2.56
N VAL A 174 -10.66 1.89 2.81
CA VAL A 174 -11.67 1.75 3.87
C VAL A 174 -12.85 0.96 3.33
N ILE A 175 -13.02 -0.25 3.86
CA ILE A 175 -14.00 -1.26 3.46
C ILE A 175 -14.91 -1.63 4.63
N ASP A 176 -16.06 -2.24 4.32
CA ASP A 176 -16.96 -2.82 5.32
C ASP A 176 -16.60 -4.27 5.63
N GLY A 177 -17.30 -4.86 6.60
CA GLY A 177 -17.07 -6.25 7.01
C GLY A 177 -17.33 -7.27 5.91
N ALA A 178 -18.32 -7.04 5.04
CA ALA A 178 -18.64 -7.97 3.96
C ALA A 178 -17.51 -8.05 2.92
N ARG A 179 -16.99 -6.90 2.49
CA ARG A 179 -15.86 -6.82 1.56
C ARG A 179 -14.55 -7.27 2.21
N CYS A 180 -14.38 -7.04 3.50
CA CYS A 180 -13.25 -7.58 4.27
C CYS A 180 -13.24 -9.11 4.21
N GLU A 181 -14.37 -9.77 4.49
CA GLU A 181 -14.48 -11.22 4.46
C GLU A 181 -14.23 -11.79 3.04
N GLU A 182 -14.79 -11.16 1.99
CA GLU A 182 -14.52 -11.53 0.60
C GLU A 182 -13.02 -11.50 0.28
N ARG A 183 -12.32 -10.43 0.66
CA ARG A 183 -10.87 -10.30 0.44
C ARG A 183 -10.08 -11.32 1.24
N LEU A 184 -10.46 -11.60 2.47
CA LEU A 184 -9.82 -12.63 3.29
C LEU A 184 -10.01 -14.03 2.68
N GLN A 185 -11.16 -14.32 2.09
CA GLN A 185 -11.40 -15.58 1.37
C GLN A 185 -10.47 -15.72 0.16
N ASP A 186 -10.35 -14.69 -0.67
CA ASP A 186 -9.43 -14.66 -1.80
C ASP A 186 -7.96 -14.81 -1.36
N MET A 187 -7.53 -14.09 -0.32
CA MET A 187 -6.19 -14.22 0.27
C MET A 187 -5.91 -15.64 0.77
N ARG A 188 -6.88 -16.30 1.40
CA ARG A 188 -6.75 -17.70 1.83
C ARG A 188 -6.61 -18.65 0.65
N GLN A 189 -7.37 -18.44 -0.43
CA GLN A 189 -7.25 -19.25 -1.65
C GLN A 189 -5.89 -19.07 -2.33
N ARG A 190 -5.37 -17.84 -2.38
CA ARG A 190 -4.03 -17.52 -2.89
C ARG A 190 -2.89 -17.91 -1.95
N ARG A 191 -3.21 -18.37 -0.72
CA ARG A 191 -2.25 -18.73 0.34
C ARG A 191 -1.31 -17.57 0.70
N ASP A 192 -1.88 -16.36 0.77
CA ASP A 192 -1.15 -15.18 1.21
C ASP A 192 -0.64 -15.37 2.64
N LYS A 193 0.61 -14.95 2.87
CA LYS A 193 1.27 -15.05 4.18
C LYS A 193 1.18 -13.76 5.00
N ASN A 194 0.91 -12.62 4.34
CA ASN A 194 0.94 -11.30 4.96
C ASN A 194 -0.44 -10.64 4.85
N PHE A 195 -0.96 -10.16 5.98
CA PHE A 195 -2.27 -9.52 6.09
C PHE A 195 -2.10 -8.09 6.57
N TYR A 196 -2.73 -7.13 5.87
CA TYR A 196 -2.54 -5.70 6.10
C TYR A 196 -3.85 -4.99 6.44
N MET A 197 -4.76 -5.70 7.11
CA MET A 197 -6.08 -5.21 7.51
C MET A 197 -6.08 -4.78 8.97
N CYS A 198 -6.65 -3.61 9.25
CA CYS A 198 -6.82 -3.12 10.61
C CYS A 198 -8.27 -2.67 10.81
N LYS A 199 -8.95 -3.23 11.81
CA LYS A 199 -10.29 -2.82 12.19
C LYS A 199 -10.21 -1.51 12.97
N VAL A 200 -10.86 -0.45 12.48
CA VAL A 200 -10.85 0.88 13.13
C VAL A 200 -12.00 0.99 14.13
N ASN A 201 -13.17 0.50 13.73
CA ASN A 201 -14.38 0.41 14.56
C ASN A 201 -15.27 -0.72 14.04
N ASN A 202 -16.47 -0.89 14.59
CA ASN A 202 -17.38 -1.96 14.17
C ASN A 202 -17.89 -1.86 12.73
N ASN A 203 -17.75 -0.70 12.09
CA ASN A 203 -18.30 -0.46 10.77
C ASN A 203 -17.24 -0.48 9.67
N PHE A 204 -15.97 -0.17 9.99
CA PHE A 204 -14.94 0.09 9.00
C PHE A 204 -13.62 -0.59 9.32
N ILE A 205 -13.02 -1.18 8.27
CA ILE A 205 -11.71 -1.79 8.25
C ILE A 205 -10.85 -1.02 7.25
N ILE A 206 -9.60 -0.74 7.59
CA ILE A 206 -8.60 -0.22 6.65
C ILE A 206 -7.80 -1.39 6.11
N ASP A 207 -7.84 -1.59 4.79
CA ASP A 207 -7.06 -2.61 4.09
C ASP A 207 -5.90 -1.95 3.32
N ALA A 208 -4.68 -2.17 3.79
CA ALA A 208 -3.45 -1.65 3.21
C ALA A 208 -2.75 -2.66 2.26
N THR A 209 -3.45 -3.72 1.82
CA THR A 209 -2.85 -4.80 1.03
C THR A 209 -2.32 -4.29 -0.31
N PHE A 210 -3.18 -3.62 -1.08
CA PHE A 210 -2.87 -3.12 -2.43
C PHE A 210 -2.57 -1.62 -2.47
N ARG A 211 -3.13 -0.86 -1.53
CA ARG A 211 -2.95 0.60 -1.44
C ARG A 211 -2.71 0.98 0.02
N GLY A 212 -1.63 1.66 0.32
CA GLY A 212 -1.27 2.02 1.69
C GLY A 212 0.01 2.85 1.75
N ASN A 213 0.65 2.92 2.90
CA ASN A 213 1.97 3.55 3.04
C ASN A 213 2.92 2.61 3.79
N ASP A 214 4.06 3.13 4.23
CA ASP A 214 5.13 2.34 4.86
C ASP A 214 4.73 1.72 6.20
N CYS A 215 3.60 2.16 6.79
CA CYS A 215 3.02 1.57 7.99
C CYS A 215 2.74 0.06 7.83
N ARG A 216 2.46 -0.39 6.59
CA ARG A 216 2.22 -1.81 6.29
C ARG A 216 3.41 -2.73 6.57
N PHE A 217 4.61 -2.18 6.77
CA PHE A 217 5.84 -2.93 7.07
C PHE A 217 6.20 -2.92 8.56
N PHE A 218 5.35 -2.34 9.43
CA PHE A 218 5.58 -2.38 10.87
C PHE A 218 5.26 -3.79 11.34
N ASN A 219 6.27 -4.49 11.84
CA ASN A 219 6.13 -5.87 12.28
C ASN A 219 5.53 -5.97 13.68
N HIS A 220 5.04 -7.17 14.00
CA HIS A 220 4.59 -7.50 15.35
C HIS A 220 5.75 -7.49 16.35
N SER A 221 5.49 -6.98 17.55
CA SER A 221 6.27 -7.32 18.74
C SER A 221 5.39 -7.54 19.96
N CYS A 222 5.73 -8.53 20.79
CA CYS A 222 5.12 -8.75 22.10
C CYS A 222 5.55 -7.68 23.13
N ARG A 223 6.67 -6.98 22.86
CA ARG A 223 7.11 -5.77 23.57
C ARG A 223 7.34 -4.67 22.54
N PRO A 224 6.25 -4.06 22.03
CA PRO A 224 6.33 -3.07 20.96
C PRO A 224 6.86 -1.73 21.46
N ASN A 225 7.34 -0.91 20.54
CA ASN A 225 7.71 0.49 20.77
C ASN A 225 6.70 1.49 20.18
N CYS A 226 5.72 1.02 19.42
CA CYS A 226 4.62 1.81 18.89
C CYS A 226 3.25 1.21 19.25
N GLN A 227 2.22 2.04 19.22
CA GLN A 227 0.81 1.64 19.35
C GLN A 227 -0.07 2.32 18.30
N LEU A 228 -1.24 1.71 18.05
CA LEU A 228 -2.28 2.27 17.19
C LEU A 228 -3.29 3.04 18.03
N GLU A 229 -3.65 4.25 17.59
CA GLU A 229 -4.64 5.08 18.26
C GLU A 229 -5.65 5.66 17.28
N ASN A 230 -6.93 5.56 17.64
CA ASN A 230 -8.01 6.23 16.94
C ASN A 230 -8.07 7.70 17.35
N TRP A 231 -8.00 8.60 16.36
CA TRP A 231 -8.07 10.04 16.56
C TRP A 231 -9.16 10.68 15.71
N GLN A 232 -9.88 11.64 16.28
CA GLN A 232 -10.78 12.52 15.52
C GLN A 232 -9.99 13.70 14.97
N VAL A 233 -9.95 13.83 13.64
CA VAL A 233 -9.24 14.90 12.95
C VAL A 233 -10.18 15.53 11.93
N SER A 234 -10.58 16.78 12.17
CA SER A 234 -11.51 17.52 11.31
C SER A 234 -12.82 16.75 11.04
N GLY A 235 -13.40 16.17 12.11
CA GLY A 235 -14.64 15.39 12.04
C GLY A 235 -14.51 14.02 11.36
N LYS A 236 -13.29 13.51 11.16
CA LYS A 236 -13.04 12.18 10.61
C LYS A 236 -12.20 11.35 11.57
N THR A 237 -12.60 10.11 11.78
CA THR A 237 -11.76 9.12 12.47
C THR A 237 -10.56 8.78 11.59
N ARG A 238 -9.35 8.93 12.13
CA ARG A 238 -8.08 8.56 11.52
C ARG A 238 -7.33 7.65 12.49
N LEU A 239 -6.63 6.64 11.95
CA LEU A 239 -5.85 5.70 12.73
C LEU A 239 -4.39 6.10 12.65
N GLY A 240 -3.81 6.53 13.77
CA GLY A 240 -2.40 6.93 13.84
C GLY A 240 -1.55 5.90 14.56
N VAL A 241 -0.28 5.79 14.16
CA VAL A 241 0.75 5.08 14.93
C VAL A 241 1.49 6.09 15.81
N PHE A 242 1.58 5.81 17.10
CA PHE A 242 2.23 6.66 18.09
C PHE A 242 3.33 5.90 18.81
N SER A 243 4.40 6.60 19.18
CA SER A 243 5.51 6.01 19.92
C SER A 243 5.16 5.81 21.40
N LEU A 244 5.44 4.64 21.93
CA LEU A 244 5.28 4.31 23.36
C LEU A 244 6.50 4.72 24.21
N GLN A 245 7.62 5.00 23.57
CA GLN A 245 8.90 5.33 24.19
C GLN A 245 9.77 6.14 23.22
N GLY A 246 10.95 6.57 23.64
CA GLY A 246 11.95 7.09 22.71
C GLY A 246 12.47 5.99 21.76
N ILE A 247 12.58 6.30 20.46
CA ILE A 247 13.10 5.40 19.41
C ILE A 247 14.26 6.09 18.68
N ARG A 248 15.39 5.40 18.57
CA ARG A 248 16.60 5.91 17.92
C ARG A 248 16.61 5.61 16.42
N VAL A 249 17.40 6.36 15.67
CA VAL A 249 17.65 6.09 14.24
C VAL A 249 18.18 4.68 14.06
N GLY A 250 17.58 3.94 13.12
CA GLY A 250 17.93 2.55 12.80
C GLY A 250 17.17 1.51 13.62
N GLU A 251 16.45 1.90 14.68
CA GLU A 251 15.66 0.95 15.47
C GLU A 251 14.41 0.49 14.71
N PRO A 252 14.01 -0.79 14.86
CA PRO A 252 12.81 -1.32 14.21
C PRO A 252 11.55 -0.71 14.82
N LEU A 253 10.58 -0.39 13.97
CA LEU A 253 9.27 0.12 14.36
C LEU A 253 8.28 -1.04 14.41
N THR A 254 7.69 -1.28 15.59
CA THR A 254 6.82 -2.43 15.83
C THR A 254 5.62 -2.05 16.67
N TYR A 255 4.48 -2.67 16.41
CA TYR A 255 3.29 -2.58 17.27
C TYR A 255 2.71 -3.97 17.53
N ASN A 256 1.84 -4.09 18.54
CA ASN A 256 1.19 -5.35 18.84
C ASN A 256 0.02 -5.62 17.87
N TYR A 257 0.07 -6.76 17.17
CA TYR A 257 -0.97 -7.17 16.21
C TYR A 257 -2.27 -7.65 16.85
N SER A 258 -2.33 -7.88 18.16
CA SER A 258 -3.55 -8.33 18.86
C SER A 258 -4.63 -7.25 18.98
N PHE A 259 -4.71 -6.31 18.04
CA PHE A 259 -5.76 -5.32 17.95
C PHE A 259 -7.04 -5.99 17.43
N GLU A 260 -7.77 -6.60 18.35
CA GLU A 260 -9.17 -7.05 18.27
C GLU A 260 -9.58 -8.11 17.22
N GLN A 261 -8.76 -8.47 16.23
CA GLN A 261 -9.07 -9.60 15.32
C GLN A 261 -7.81 -10.18 14.66
N HIS A 262 -7.65 -11.50 14.75
CA HIS A 262 -6.59 -12.21 14.02
C HIS A 262 -7.00 -12.39 12.56
N PHE A 263 -6.32 -11.69 11.66
CA PHE A 263 -6.43 -11.92 10.22
C PHE A 263 -5.33 -12.87 9.78
N GLY A 264 -5.73 -14.04 9.26
CA GLY A 264 -4.80 -15.03 8.72
C GLY A 264 -4.57 -16.25 9.62
N PRO A 265 -3.70 -17.18 9.16
CA PRO A 265 -3.36 -18.38 9.93
C PRO A 265 -2.48 -18.02 11.13
N GLN A 266 -2.55 -18.85 12.17
CA GLN A 266 -1.64 -18.75 13.31
C GLN A 266 -0.20 -19.00 12.84
N THR A 267 0.69 -18.06 13.09
CA THR A 267 2.11 -18.12 12.68
C THR A 267 3.03 -17.97 13.88
N GLU A 268 4.28 -18.41 13.75
CA GLU A 268 5.28 -18.27 14.82
C GLU A 268 5.72 -16.81 14.98
N CYS A 269 5.90 -16.38 16.23
CA CYS A 269 6.33 -15.03 16.55
C CYS A 269 7.85 -14.98 16.74
N PHE A 270 8.54 -14.24 15.88
CA PHE A 270 9.99 -14.04 15.89
C PHE A 270 10.41 -12.68 16.46
N CYS A 271 9.61 -12.07 17.34
CA CYS A 271 9.88 -10.71 17.83
C CYS A 271 11.07 -10.60 18.80
N GLY A 272 11.55 -11.72 19.35
CA GLY A 272 12.72 -11.75 20.26
C GLY A 272 12.48 -11.14 21.65
N ALA A 273 11.24 -10.74 21.99
CA ALA A 273 10.92 -10.24 23.33
C ALA A 273 11.00 -11.35 24.38
N GLU A 274 11.49 -11.03 25.59
CA GLU A 274 11.59 -11.99 26.71
C GLU A 274 10.23 -12.60 27.09
N ASN A 275 9.15 -11.81 26.96
CA ASN A 275 7.77 -12.20 27.22
C ASN A 275 7.00 -12.57 25.93
N CYS A 276 7.71 -13.06 24.90
CA CYS A 276 7.09 -13.46 23.64
C CYS A 276 6.03 -14.54 23.84
N ARG A 277 4.86 -14.37 23.22
CA ARG A 277 3.76 -15.35 23.24
C ARG A 277 4.01 -16.57 22.35
N GLY A 278 5.09 -16.56 21.56
CA GLY A 278 5.48 -17.61 20.62
C GLY A 278 4.66 -17.67 19.33
N LYS A 279 3.46 -17.08 19.28
CA LYS A 279 2.59 -17.08 18.10
C LYS A 279 1.88 -15.75 17.88
N LEU A 280 1.53 -15.49 16.61
CA LEU A 280 0.71 -14.37 16.13
C LEU A 280 -0.76 -14.77 15.96
#